data_AF-A0A2M7Y4V7-F1
#
_entry.id   AF-A0A2M7Y4V7-F1
#
_cell.length_a   1.000
_cell.length_b   1.000
_cell.length_c   1.000
_cell.angle_alpha   90.00
_cell.angle_beta   90.00
_cell.angle_gamma   90.00
#
_symmetry.space_group_name_H-M   'P 1'
#
loop_
_entity.id
_entity.type
_entity.pdbx_description
1 polymer ?
#
loop_
_entity_poly.entity_id
_entity_poly.type
_entity_poly.pdbx_seq_one_letter_code
_entity_poly.pdbx_strand_id
1 'polypeptide(L)'
;MTAGKEHFLKRIAAAGAIALMVSLTWFNSQPEAAGLIPAPWDKLAHGGIFGALSAALAAACWPRLWPVAAVVVPFAAFDELRQLHLPGRSADWGDFLTDLAAMAVVLSCSVLLRIRRSVKPVAGGRRGRRL
;
A
#
# COMPACT_ATOMS: atom_id res chain seq x y z
N MET A 1 -17.18 -13.48 -10.55
CA MET A 1 -17.42 -12.03 -10.36
C MET A 1 -17.63 -11.44 -11.75
N THR A 2 -18.66 -10.61 -11.98
CA THR A 2 -18.90 -10.04 -13.31
C THR A 2 -17.84 -8.97 -13.61
N ALA A 3 -17.46 -8.80 -14.88
CA ALA A 3 -16.43 -7.83 -15.28
C ALA A 3 -16.75 -6.41 -14.75
N GLY A 4 -18.02 -5.99 -14.79
CA GLY A 4 -18.46 -4.69 -14.27
C GLY A 4 -18.17 -4.49 -12.78
N LYS A 5 -18.34 -5.53 -11.94
CA LYS A 5 -18.02 -5.46 -10.50
C LYS A 5 -16.52 -5.32 -10.26
N GLU A 6 -15.69 -6.01 -11.04
CA GLU A 6 -14.23 -5.89 -10.91
C GLU A 6 -13.75 -4.48 -11.26
N HIS A 7 -14.21 -3.92 -12.37
CA HIS A 7 -13.84 -2.55 -12.77
C HIS A 7 -14.28 -1.52 -11.74
N PHE A 8 -15.49 -1.66 -11.18
CA PHE A 8 -15.98 -0.78 -10.13
C PHE A 8 -15.09 -0.83 -8.88
N LEU A 9 -14.71 -2.01 -8.40
CA LEU A 9 -13.81 -2.18 -7.26
C LEU A 9 -12.42 -1.59 -7.52
N LYS A 10 -11.86 -1.77 -8.73
CA LYS A 10 -10.59 -1.15 -9.11
C LYS A 10 -10.64 0.37 -9.10
N ARG A 11 -11.76 0.96 -9.55
CA ARG A 11 -11.99 2.41 -9.49
C ARG A 11 -12.09 2.92 -8.06
N ILE A 12 -12.80 2.21 -7.17
CA ILE A 12 -12.84 2.55 -5.74
C ILE A 12 -11.43 2.50 -5.15
N ALA A 13 -10.66 1.46 -5.45
CA ALA A 13 -9.29 1.33 -4.94
C ALA A 13 -8.38 2.46 -5.45
N ALA A 14 -8.49 2.84 -6.72
CA ALA A 14 -7.76 3.97 -7.29
C ALA A 14 -8.16 5.30 -6.63
N ALA A 15 -9.47 5.54 -6.45
CA ALA A 15 -9.98 6.72 -5.77
C ALA A 15 -9.50 6.77 -4.31
N GLY A 16 -9.47 5.64 -3.62
CA GLY A 16 -8.94 5.51 -2.26
C GLY A 16 -7.44 5.85 -2.19
N ALA A 17 -6.63 5.37 -3.15
CA ALA A 17 -5.22 5.72 -3.22
C ALA A 17 -5.00 7.23 -3.42
N ILE A 18 -5.75 7.85 -4.34
CA ILE A 18 -5.70 9.30 -4.56
C ILE A 18 -6.13 10.05 -3.29
N ALA A 19 -7.22 9.63 -2.65
CA ALA A 19 -7.70 10.24 -1.42
C ALA A 19 -6.67 10.16 -0.29
N LEU A 20 -5.96 9.02 -0.16
CA LEU A 20 -4.86 8.87 0.80
C LEU A 20 -3.73 9.85 0.52
N MET A 21 -3.26 9.95 -0.74
CA MET A 21 -2.17 10.87 -1.11
C MET A 21 -2.53 12.34 -0.85
N VAL A 22 -3.75 12.74 -1.19
CA VAL A 22 -4.26 14.10 -0.94
C VAL A 22 -4.37 14.35 0.57
N SER A 23 -4.95 13.41 1.31
CA SER A 23 -5.12 13.52 2.77
C SER A 23 -3.77 13.62 3.47
N LEU A 24 -2.80 12.79 3.08
CA LEU A 24 -1.44 12.81 3.61
C LEU A 24 -0.79 14.17 3.39
N THR A 25 -0.78 14.64 2.14
CA THR A 25 -0.20 15.94 1.81
C THR A 25 -0.84 17.04 2.64
N TRP A 26 -2.17 17.07 2.74
CA TRP A 26 -2.88 18.10 3.48
C TRP A 26 -2.63 18.05 4.99
N PHE A 27 -2.88 16.91 5.63
CA PHE A 27 -2.74 16.77 7.09
C PHE A 27 -1.29 16.87 7.54
N ASN A 28 -0.33 16.35 6.76
CA ASN A 28 1.09 16.46 7.10
C ASN A 28 1.62 17.90 6.99
N SER A 29 0.89 18.79 6.30
CA SER A 29 1.20 20.23 6.22
C SER A 29 0.86 21.02 7.48
N GLN A 30 0.00 20.48 8.33
CA GLN A 30 -0.58 21.25 9.43
C GLN A 30 0.44 21.35 10.57
N PRO A 31 0.57 22.51 11.24
CA PRO A 31 1.47 22.67 12.39
C PRO A 31 1.22 21.63 13.49
N GLU A 32 -0.04 21.25 13.71
CA GLU A 32 -0.46 20.25 14.72
C GLU A 32 0.07 18.85 14.44
N ALA A 33 0.50 18.59 13.20
CA ALA A 33 1.03 17.30 12.82
C ALA A 33 2.49 17.14 13.31
N ALA A 34 3.22 18.23 13.53
CA ALA A 34 4.60 18.21 14.03
C ALA A 34 4.68 17.54 15.40
N GLY A 35 5.41 16.42 15.48
CA GLY A 35 5.55 15.64 16.72
C GLY A 35 4.28 14.95 17.20
N LEU A 36 3.20 14.91 16.39
CA LEU A 36 1.92 14.31 16.76
C LEU A 36 2.04 12.82 17.13
N ILE A 37 2.88 12.10 16.40
CA ILE A 37 3.16 10.68 16.64
C ILE A 37 4.62 10.59 17.11
N PRO A 38 4.87 10.38 18.41
CA PRO A 38 6.22 10.32 18.94
C PRO A 38 6.91 9.00 18.59
N ALA A 39 8.24 9.03 18.53
CA ALA A 39 9.03 7.82 18.43
C ALA A 39 8.74 6.84 19.59
N PRO A 40 8.75 5.52 19.35
CA PRO A 40 9.04 4.84 18.08
C PRO A 40 7.81 4.55 17.20
N TRP A 41 6.65 5.14 17.52
CA TRP A 41 5.39 4.86 16.84
C TRP A 41 5.24 5.60 15.50
N ASP A 42 6.05 6.64 15.29
CA ASP A 42 6.23 7.38 14.03
C ASP A 42 6.39 6.43 12.84
N LYS A 43 7.29 5.46 12.96
CA LYS A 43 7.60 4.50 11.88
C LYS A 43 6.44 3.55 11.60
N LEU A 44 5.71 3.16 12.65
CA LEU A 44 4.51 2.33 12.48
C LEU A 44 3.39 3.10 11.78
N ALA A 45 3.28 4.41 12.04
CA ALA A 45 2.32 5.26 11.33
C ALA A 45 2.71 5.40 9.84
N HIS A 46 3.97 5.70 9.54
CA HIS A 46 4.51 5.73 8.18
C HIS A 46 4.23 4.42 7.44
N GLY A 47 4.71 3.30 7.99
CA GLY A 47 4.53 1.99 7.39
C GLY A 47 3.05 1.59 7.23
N GLY A 48 2.19 1.93 8.18
CA GLY A 48 0.75 1.66 8.10
C GLY A 48 0.08 2.42 6.94
N ILE A 49 0.40 3.71 6.81
CA ILE A 49 -0.17 4.59 5.80
C ILE A 49 0.35 4.22 4.40
N PHE A 50 1.67 4.08 4.23
CA PHE A 50 2.25 3.70 2.93
C PHE A 50 1.96 2.25 2.56
N GLY A 51 1.76 1.37 3.55
CA GLY A 51 1.20 0.04 3.34
C GLY A 51 -0.23 0.10 2.80
N ALA A 52 -1.10 0.92 3.39
CA ALA A 52 -2.48 1.11 2.91
C ALA A 52 -2.53 1.70 1.50
N LEU A 53 -1.70 2.70 1.21
CA LEU A 53 -1.53 3.27 -0.13
C LEU A 53 -1.09 2.20 -1.13
N SER A 54 -0.05 1.43 -0.79
CA SER A 54 0.45 0.34 -1.62
C SER A 54 -0.60 -0.73 -1.89
N ALA A 55 -1.43 -1.05 -0.89
CA ALA A 55 -2.48 -2.07 -1.02
C ALA A 55 -3.62 -1.60 -1.91
N ALA A 56 -4.02 -0.32 -1.79
CA ALA A 56 -5.01 0.30 -2.66
C ALA A 56 -4.53 0.33 -4.12
N LEU A 57 -3.28 0.74 -4.36
CA LEU A 57 -2.67 0.75 -5.69
C LEU A 57 -2.53 -0.67 -6.27
N ALA A 58 -2.09 -1.65 -5.47
CA ALA A 58 -1.98 -3.04 -5.91
C ALA A 58 -3.36 -3.61 -6.29
N ALA A 59 -4.41 -3.29 -5.54
CA ALA A 59 -5.78 -3.69 -5.86
C ALA A 59 -6.30 -3.02 -7.15
N ALA A 60 -5.99 -1.74 -7.36
CA ALA A 60 -6.39 -0.98 -8.54
C ALA A 60 -5.69 -1.47 -9.82
N CYS A 61 -4.39 -1.77 -9.75
CA CYS A 61 -3.54 -2.04 -10.91
C CYS A 61 -3.36 -3.54 -11.23
N TRP A 62 -3.89 -4.44 -10.40
CA TRP A 62 -3.73 -5.89 -10.59
C TRP A 62 -4.12 -6.35 -12.01
N PRO A 63 -3.29 -7.19 -12.68
CA PRO A 63 -2.08 -7.87 -12.17
C PRO A 63 -0.76 -7.11 -12.30
N ARG A 64 -0.76 -5.89 -12.84
CA ARG A 64 0.46 -5.11 -13.02
C ARG A 64 0.80 -4.39 -11.72
N LEU A 65 1.86 -4.83 -11.05
CA LEU A 65 2.28 -4.27 -9.75
C LEU A 65 3.36 -3.19 -9.85
N TRP A 66 4.07 -3.08 -10.98
CA TRP A 66 5.06 -2.02 -11.19
C TRP A 66 4.52 -0.58 -10.97
N PRO A 67 3.23 -0.25 -11.24
CA PRO A 67 2.71 1.09 -10.98
C PRO A 67 2.73 1.45 -9.49
N VAL A 68 2.67 0.46 -8.58
CA VAL A 68 2.76 0.71 -7.14
C VAL A 68 4.10 1.35 -6.81
N ALA A 69 5.21 0.75 -7.26
CA ALA A 69 6.54 1.30 -7.04
C ALA A 69 6.75 2.64 -7.76
N ALA A 70 6.22 2.77 -8.98
CA ALA A 70 6.31 4.00 -9.75
C ALA A 70 5.59 5.19 -9.09
N VAL A 71 4.64 4.94 -8.18
CA VAL A 71 3.91 5.98 -7.44
C VAL A 71 4.46 6.14 -6.02
N VAL A 72 4.62 5.05 -5.28
CA VAL A 72 4.98 5.08 -3.86
C VAL A 72 6.40 5.62 -3.64
N VAL A 73 7.38 5.18 -4.43
CA VAL A 73 8.77 5.64 -4.28
C VAL A 73 8.90 7.17 -4.44
N PRO A 74 8.43 7.79 -5.55
CA PRO A 74 8.51 9.23 -5.68
C PRO A 74 7.61 9.97 -4.69
N PHE A 75 6.46 9.42 -4.30
CA PHE A 75 5.59 10.07 -3.33
C PHE A 75 6.18 10.08 -1.91
N ALA A 76 6.83 9.00 -1.47
CA ALA A 76 7.55 8.96 -0.20
C ALA A 76 8.72 9.94 -0.19
N ALA A 77 9.50 9.99 -1.27
CA ALA A 77 10.58 10.97 -1.41
C ALA A 77 10.05 12.41 -1.40
N PHE A 78 8.91 12.66 -2.05
CA PHE A 78 8.26 13.96 -2.04
C PHE A 78 7.80 14.36 -0.63
N ASP A 79 7.22 13.45 0.15
CA ASP A 79 6.78 13.75 1.51
C ASP A 79 7.96 14.20 2.39
N GLU A 80 9.07 13.44 2.38
CA GLU A 80 10.29 13.77 3.12
C GLU A 80 10.91 15.10 2.70
N LEU A 81 11.08 15.33 1.40
CA LEU A 81 11.64 16.59 0.89
C LEU A 81 10.76 17.80 1.23
N ARG A 82 9.45 17.58 1.29
CA ARG A 82 8.50 18.61 1.68
C ARG A 82 8.61 18.94 3.16
N GLN A 83 8.87 17.95 4.02
CA GLN A 83 9.07 18.18 5.46
C GLN A 83 10.22 19.15 5.77
N LEU A 84 11.24 19.23 4.91
CA LEU A 84 12.34 20.22 5.03
C LEU A 84 11.85 21.69 5.01
N HIS A 85 10.66 21.94 4.49
CA HIS A 85 10.08 23.28 4.34
C HIS A 85 8.92 23.54 5.33
N LEU A 86 8.65 22.60 6.24
CA LEU A 86 7.56 22.71 7.21
C LEU A 86 8.13 22.99 8.62
N PRO A 87 7.69 24.06 9.30
CA PRO A 87 8.14 24.35 10.66
C PRO A 87 7.87 23.19 11.61
N GLY A 88 8.87 22.83 12.43
CA GLY A 88 8.74 21.72 13.40
C GLY A 88 8.78 20.32 12.79
N ARG A 89 9.03 20.19 11.48
CA ARG A 89 9.26 18.92 10.80
C ARG A 89 10.72 18.74 10.44
N SER A 90 11.11 17.49 10.27
CA SER A 90 12.46 17.09 9.87
C SER A 90 12.34 15.90 8.93
N ALA A 91 13.01 15.96 7.79
CA ALA A 91 13.12 14.80 6.93
C ALA A 91 13.94 13.71 7.62
N ASP A 92 13.46 12.45 7.55
CA ASP A 92 14.13 11.28 8.10
C ASP A 92 14.24 10.18 7.04
N TRP A 93 15.47 9.75 6.77
CA TRP A 93 15.74 8.59 5.92
C TRP A 93 15.12 7.31 6.49
N GLY A 94 14.96 7.22 7.82
CA GLY A 94 14.28 6.12 8.48
C GLY A 94 12.81 6.00 8.08
N ASP A 95 12.11 7.12 7.92
CA ASP A 95 10.71 7.15 7.51
C ASP A 95 10.56 6.78 6.04
N PHE A 96 11.40 7.34 5.16
CA PHE A 96 11.48 6.94 3.76
C PHE A 96 11.71 5.42 3.59
N LEU A 97 12.69 4.86 4.30
CA LEU A 97 12.97 3.43 4.24
C LEU A 97 11.82 2.59 4.79
N THR A 98 11.11 3.08 5.80
CA THR A 98 9.94 2.42 6.37
C THR A 98 8.79 2.36 5.36
N ASP A 99 8.57 3.43 4.61
CA ASP A 99 7.56 3.50 3.54
C ASP A 99 7.87 2.50 2.42
N LEU A 100 9.14 2.42 2.00
CA LEU A 100 9.59 1.45 1.01
C LEU A 100 9.47 0.00 1.51
N ALA A 101 9.77 -0.26 2.78
CA ALA A 101 9.63 -1.57 3.38
C ALA A 101 8.15 -2.00 3.43
N ALA A 102 7.25 -1.11 3.82
CA ALA A 102 5.81 -1.36 3.83
C ALA A 102 5.28 -1.69 2.42
N MET A 103 5.71 -0.93 1.41
CA MET A 103 5.40 -1.23 0.01
C MET A 103 5.87 -2.62 -0.39
N ALA A 104 7.13 -2.97 -0.10
CA ALA A 104 7.71 -4.26 -0.45
C ALA A 104 6.94 -5.44 0.19
N VAL A 105 6.56 -5.29 1.47
CA VAL A 105 5.73 -6.27 2.18
C VAL A 105 4.38 -6.45 1.48
N VAL A 106 3.69 -5.37 1.15
CA VAL A 106 2.37 -5.42 0.50
C VAL A 106 2.43 -6.05 -0.89
N LEU A 107 3.45 -5.72 -1.69
CA LEU A 107 3.66 -6.32 -3.00
C LEU A 107 3.91 -7.84 -2.87
N SER A 108 4.76 -8.24 -1.94
CA SER A 108 5.08 -9.63 -1.66
C SER A 108 3.83 -10.41 -1.23
N CYS A 109 3.07 -9.89 -0.26
CA CYS A 109 1.81 -10.47 0.18
C CYS A 109 0.78 -10.56 -0.95
N SER A 110 0.67 -9.51 -1.79
CA SER A 110 -0.28 -9.48 -2.91
C SER A 110 0.02 -10.59 -3.91
N VAL A 111 1.28 -10.81 -4.25
CA VAL A 111 1.71 -11.91 -5.11
C VAL A 111 1.41 -13.26 -4.47
N LEU A 112 1.85 -13.49 -3.22
CA LEU A 112 1.69 -14.76 -2.51
C LEU A 112 0.21 -15.16 -2.32
N LEU A 113 -0.64 -14.23 -1.89
CA LEU A 113 -2.07 -14.47 -1.68
C LEU A 113 -2.80 -14.79 -2.99
N ARG A 114 -2.35 -14.23 -4.12
CA ARG A 114 -2.95 -14.49 -5.43
C ARG A 114 -2.44 -15.79 -6.04
N ILE A 115 -1.16 -16.13 -5.89
CA ILE A 115 -0.63 -17.45 -6.25
C ILE A 115 -1.38 -18.56 -5.51
N ARG A 116 -1.56 -18.40 -4.18
CA ARG A 116 -2.33 -19.36 -3.35
C ARG A 116 -3.77 -19.56 -3.82
N ARG A 117 -4.42 -18.51 -4.35
CA ARG A 117 -5.79 -18.61 -4.89
C ARG A 117 -5.84 -19.29 -6.26
N SER A 118 -4.78 -19.20 -7.05
CA SER A 118 -4.67 -19.89 -8.34
C SER A 118 -4.39 -21.39 -8.19
N VAL A 119 -3.65 -21.78 -7.15
CA VAL A 119 -3.40 -23.19 -6.81
C VAL A 119 -4.53 -23.71 -5.92
N LYS A 120 -5.64 -24.15 -6.53
CA LYS A 120 -6.64 -24.94 -5.79
C LYS A 120 -6.09 -26.34 -5.52
N PRO A 121 -6.30 -26.94 -4.33
CA PRO A 121 -5.95 -28.34 -4.13
C PRO A 121 -6.79 -29.19 -5.08
N VAL A 122 -6.14 -30.09 -5.82
CA VAL A 122 -6.84 -31.17 -6.52
C VAL A 122 -7.58 -31.97 -5.45
N ALA A 123 -8.91 -31.82 -5.40
CA ALA A 123 -9.74 -32.65 -4.55
C ALA A 123 -9.49 -34.11 -4.93
N GLY A 124 -8.86 -34.84 -4.01
CA GLY A 124 -8.37 -36.19 -4.25
C GLY A 124 -9.45 -37.09 -4.84
N GLY A 125 -9.14 -37.65 -6.00
CA GLY A 125 -9.92 -38.72 -6.60
C GLY A 125 -9.94 -39.92 -5.67
N ARG A 126 -11.08 -40.15 -5.02
CA ARG A 126 -11.49 -41.49 -4.57
C ARG A 126 -12.83 -41.82 -5.22
N ARG A 127 -12.80 -42.12 -6.53
CA ARG A 127 -13.81 -43.04 -7.08
C ARG A 127 -13.38 -44.43 -6.71
N GLY A 128 -14.10 -45.00 -5.75
CA GLY A 128 -13.94 -46.38 -5.34
C GLY A 128 -14.00 -47.31 -6.54
N ARG A 129 -13.00 -48.18 -6.63
CA ARG A 129 -13.11 -49.47 -7.30
C ARG A 129 -14.32 -50.19 -6.70
N ARG A 130 -15.41 -50.30 -7.45
CA ARG A 130 -16.36 -51.40 -7.26
C ARG A 130 -15.96 -52.47 -8.26
N LEU A 131 -15.55 -53.59 -7.68
CA LEU A 131 -15.35 -54.88 -8.32
C LEU A 131 -16.68 -55.37 -8.89
#